data_AF-K2CHT6-F1
#
_entry.id   AF-K2CHT6-F1
#
_cell.length_a   1.000
_cell.length_b   1.000
_cell.length_c   1.000
_cell.angle_alpha   90.00
_cell.angle_beta   90.00
_cell.angle_gamma   90.00
#
_symmetry.space_group_name_H-M   'P 1'
#
loop_
_entity.id
_entity.type
_entity.pdbx_description
1 polymer ?
#
loop_
_entity_poly.entity_id
_entity_poly.type
_entity_poly.pdbx_seq_one_letter_code
_entity_poly.pdbx_strand_id
1 'polypeptide(L)'
;RVEGNPVFIYLDAFGTESDKLQVAKHKDQYAKGQVGDIEVKKYLAGILNNFLDPIRQKRAEYEGKPELVDSILKEGTRKMREEAQKTLNEVKKAMKLDYFE
;
A
#
# COMPACT_ATOMS: atom_id res chain seq x y z
N ARG A 1 -11.46 4.65 25.38
CA ARG A 1 -12.02 3.38 24.85
C ARG A 1 -11.20 2.98 23.62
N VAL A 2 -10.98 1.68 23.40
CA VAL A 2 -10.13 1.14 22.31
C VAL A 2 -10.89 1.05 20.99
N GLU A 3 -12.15 0.62 21.03
CA GLU A 3 -13.00 0.49 19.85
C GLU A 3 -13.23 1.85 19.19
N GLY A 4 -13.11 1.90 17.86
CA GLY A 4 -13.24 3.12 17.06
C GLY A 4 -12.05 4.09 17.16
N ASN A 5 -11.01 3.78 17.93
CA ASN A 5 -9.83 4.64 18.05
C ASN A 5 -8.86 4.43 16.88
N PRO A 6 -8.58 5.46 16.05
CA PRO A 6 -7.68 5.34 14.90
C PRO A 6 -6.27 4.85 15.24
N VAL A 7 -5.75 5.17 16.43
CA VAL A 7 -4.41 4.73 16.85
C VAL A 7 -4.34 3.21 16.91
N PHE A 8 -5.35 2.57 17.49
CA PHE A 8 -5.38 1.10 17.59
C PHE A 8 -5.73 0.43 16.27
N ILE A 9 -6.59 1.05 15.44
CA ILE A 9 -6.84 0.60 14.07
C ILE A 9 -5.53 0.57 13.27
N TYR A 10 -4.70 1.60 13.40
CA TYR A 10 -3.43 1.68 12.69
C TYR A 10 -2.41 0.70 13.25
N LEU A 11 -2.36 0.51 14.57
CA LEU A 11 -1.52 -0.52 15.18
C LEU A 11 -1.89 -1.92 14.69
N ASP A 12 -3.18 -2.22 14.51
CA ASP A 12 -3.63 -3.50 13.96
C ASP A 12 -3.30 -3.66 12.48
N ALA A 13 -3.36 -2.58 11.69
CA ALA A 13 -3.12 -2.61 10.25
C ALA A 13 -1.64 -2.64 9.87
N PHE A 14 -0.78 -1.93 10.61
CA PHE A 14 0.63 -1.76 10.28
C PHE A 14 1.58 -2.53 11.19
N GLY A 15 1.10 -3.04 12.34
CA GLY A 15 1.89 -3.87 13.23
C GLY A 15 2.23 -5.22 12.59
N THR A 16 3.44 -5.70 12.85
CA THR A 16 3.89 -7.02 12.42
C THR A 16 3.41 -8.12 13.37
N GLU A 17 3.62 -9.39 13.03
CA GLU A 17 3.35 -10.51 13.95
C GLU A 17 4.06 -10.35 15.31
N SER A 18 5.29 -9.82 15.32
CA SER A 18 6.02 -9.53 16.55
C SER A 18 5.42 -8.41 17.40
N ASP A 19 4.66 -7.49 16.79
CA ASP A 19 4.04 -6.36 17.50
C ASP A 19 2.72 -6.74 18.17
N LYS A 20 2.05 -7.81 17.71
CA LYS A 20 0.70 -8.18 18.16
C LYS A 20 0.55 -8.30 19.67
N LEU A 21 1.53 -8.92 20.34
CA LEU A 21 1.50 -9.08 21.80
C LEU A 21 1.54 -7.72 22.52
N GLN A 22 2.41 -6.82 22.04
CA GLN A 22 2.55 -5.49 22.62
C GLN A 22 1.34 -4.60 22.32
N VAL A 23 0.76 -4.70 21.12
CA VAL A 23 -0.49 -4.01 20.77
C VAL A 23 -1.65 -4.48 21.66
N ALA A 24 -1.79 -5.78 21.89
CA ALA A 24 -2.81 -6.33 22.79
C ALA A 24 -2.63 -5.81 24.23
N LYS A 25 -1.39 -5.77 24.71
CA LYS A 25 -1.06 -5.20 26.03
C LYS A 25 -1.44 -3.71 26.12
N HIS A 26 -1.11 -2.92 25.10
CA HIS A 26 -1.49 -1.51 25.06
C HIS A 26 -3.01 -1.32 25.02
N LYS A 27 -3.76 -2.17 24.31
CA LYS A 27 -5.23 -2.13 24.31
C LYS A 27 -5.81 -2.37 25.71
N ASP A 28 -5.33 -3.40 26.40
CA ASP A 28 -5.76 -3.73 27.77
C ASP A 28 -5.43 -2.61 28.77
N GLN A 29 -4.18 -2.14 28.76
CA GLN A 29 -3.75 -1.03 29.63
C GLN A 29 -4.52 0.26 29.35
N TYR A 30 -4.84 0.54 28.09
CA TYR A 30 -5.55 1.74 27.69
C TYR A 30 -7.04 1.67 28.09
N ALA A 31 -7.65 0.49 28.02
CA ALA A 31 -9.00 0.27 28.54
C ALA A 31 -9.07 0.49 30.06
N LYS A 32 -8.00 0.15 30.78
CA LYS A 32 -7.85 0.34 32.23
C LYS A 32 -7.39 1.74 32.65
N GLY A 33 -7.10 2.63 31.70
CA GLY A 33 -6.58 3.98 31.99
C GLY A 33 -5.14 4.00 32.53
N GLN A 34 -4.38 2.92 32.31
CA GLN A 34 -3.01 2.74 32.83
C GLN A 34 -1.92 3.23 31.85
N VAL A 35 -2.27 3.44 30.58
CA VAL A 35 -1.38 3.98 29.55
C VAL A 35 -2.04 5.16 28.85
N GLY A 36 -1.25 6.20 28.60
CA GLY A 36 -1.72 7.43 27.95
C GLY A 36 -1.50 7.44 26.43
N ASP A 37 -2.21 8.34 25.75
CA ASP A 37 -2.13 8.55 24.30
C ASP A 37 -0.70 8.77 23.77
N ILE A 38 0.13 9.48 24.54
CA ILE A 38 1.50 9.82 24.12
C ILE A 38 2.34 8.55 23.94
N GLU A 39 2.21 7.59 24.85
CA GLU A 39 2.98 6.34 24.80
C GLU A 39 2.53 5.48 23.62
N VAL A 40 1.22 5.27 23.47
CA VAL A 40 0.66 4.47 22.37
C VAL A 40 0.98 5.09 21.00
N LYS A 41 0.91 6.42 20.88
CA LYS A 41 1.28 7.15 19.64
C LYS A 41 2.76 7.07 19.33
N LYS A 42 3.65 7.10 20.34
CA LYS A 42 5.09 6.90 20.14
C LYS A 42 5.37 5.49 19.61
N TYR A 43 4.71 4.48 20.16
CA TYR A 43 4.83 3.11 19.68
C TYR A 43 4.33 2.97 18.24
N LEU A 44 3.15 3.53 17.92
CA LEU A 44 2.62 3.56 16.56
C LEU A 44 3.58 4.28 15.59
N ALA A 45 4.15 5.42 15.99
CA ALA A 45 5.09 6.15 15.14
C ALA A 45 6.33 5.32 14.79
N GLY A 46 6.82 4.51 15.73
CA GLY A 46 7.90 3.54 15.48
C GLY A 46 7.50 2.51 14.42
N ILE A 47 6.34 1.87 14.58
CA ILE A 47 5.81 0.90 13.61
C ILE A 47 5.65 1.52 12.23
N LEU A 48 5.05 2.70 12.14
CA LEU A 48 4.83 3.38 10.86
C LEU A 48 6.13 3.76 10.18
N ASN A 49 7.14 4.23 10.92
CA ASN A 49 8.44 4.53 10.32
C ASN A 49 9.13 3.26 9.82
N ASN A 50 9.16 2.19 10.62
CA ASN A 50 9.73 0.92 10.18
C ASN A 50 9.06 0.40 8.88
N PHE A 51 7.73 0.55 8.77
CA PHE A 51 6.99 0.20 7.56
C PHE A 51 7.31 1.12 6.37
N LEU A 52 7.40 2.44 6.60
CA LEU A 52 7.56 3.44 5.54
C LEU A 52 9.01 3.62 5.07
N ASP A 53 10.01 3.35 5.91
CA ASP A 53 11.43 3.55 5.60
C ASP A 53 11.90 2.82 4.33
N PRO A 54 11.59 1.52 4.11
CA PRO A 54 11.96 0.87 2.85
C PRO A 54 11.25 1.47 1.62
N ILE A 55 10.03 2.01 1.79
CA ILE A 55 9.30 2.69 0.70
C ILE A 55 9.96 4.05 0.41
N ARG A 56 10.31 4.81 1.45
CA ARG A 56 10.98 6.11 1.34
C ARG A 56 12.35 5.97 0.69
N GLN A 57 13.11 4.94 1.05
CA GLN A 57 14.41 4.63 0.43
C GLN A 57 14.26 4.36 -1.05
N LYS A 58 13.36 3.43 -1.44
CA LYS A 58 13.08 3.15 -2.85
C LYS A 58 12.61 4.39 -3.60
N ARG A 59 11.72 5.19 -3.01
CA ARG A 59 11.27 6.46 -3.61
C ARG A 59 12.45 7.40 -3.90
N ALA A 60 13.36 7.56 -2.95
CA ALA A 60 14.55 8.40 -3.12
C ALA A 60 15.48 7.89 -4.23
N GLU A 61 15.62 6.57 -4.38
CA GLU A 61 16.38 5.96 -5.48
C GLU A 61 15.81 6.30 -6.88
N TYR A 62 14.48 6.40 -7.00
CA TYR A 62 13.80 6.78 -8.25
C TYR A 62 13.71 8.29 -8.46
N GLU A 63 13.68 9.09 -7.39
CA GLU A 63 13.58 10.56 -7.44
C GLU A 63 14.75 11.17 -8.24
N GLY A 64 15.95 10.61 -8.14
CA GLY A 64 17.11 11.02 -8.92
C GLY A 64 17.18 10.43 -10.35
N LYS A 65 16.20 9.63 -10.78
CA LYS A 65 16.21 8.88 -12.05
C LYS A 65 14.88 9.03 -12.81
N PRO A 66 14.45 10.25 -13.18
CA PRO A 66 13.16 10.46 -13.85
C PRO A 66 13.03 9.68 -15.17
N GLU A 67 14.11 9.58 -15.96
CA GLU A 67 14.12 8.82 -17.22
C GLU A 67 13.84 7.32 -17.02
N LEU A 68 14.30 6.75 -15.90
CA LEU A 68 14.02 5.36 -15.56
C LEU A 68 12.52 5.16 -15.29
N VAL A 69 11.89 6.09 -14.56
CA VAL A 69 10.45 6.05 -14.29
C VAL A 69 9.66 6.11 -15.60
N ASP A 70 10.03 7.04 -16.50
CA ASP A 70 9.42 7.16 -17.82
C ASP A 70 9.58 5.87 -18.65
N SER A 71 10.75 5.24 -18.59
CA SER A 71 11.01 3.98 -19.29
C SER A 71 10.12 2.83 -18.80
N ILE A 72 9.89 2.75 -17.47
CA ILE A 72 9.02 1.75 -16.85
C ILE A 72 7.57 1.95 -17.32
N LEU A 73 7.09 3.20 -17.35
CA LEU A 73 5.74 3.52 -17.78
C LEU A 73 5.53 3.24 -19.28
N LYS A 74 6.50 3.61 -20.13
CA LYS A 74 6.44 3.34 -21.57
C LYS A 74 6.40 1.84 -21.86
N GLU A 75 7.24 1.06 -21.18
CA GLU A 75 7.27 -0.38 -21.37
C GLU A 75 5.99 -1.07 -20.87
N GLY A 76 5.46 -0.65 -19.72
CA GLY A 76 4.16 -1.13 -19.23
C GLY A 76 3.02 -0.81 -20.22
N THR A 77 3.02 0.40 -20.77
CA THR A 77 2.03 0.83 -21.78
C THR A 77 2.15 -0.02 -23.05
N ARG A 78 3.37 -0.30 -23.52
CA ARG A 78 3.61 -1.14 -24.70
C ARG A 78 3.01 -2.53 -24.51
N LYS A 79 3.32 -3.19 -23.39
CA LYS A 79 2.80 -4.53 -23.06
C LYS A 79 1.27 -4.55 -22.99
N MET A 80 0.69 -3.56 -22.29
CA MET A 80 -0.77 -3.48 -22.17
C MET A 80 -1.47 -3.19 -23.50
N ARG A 81 -0.84 -2.41 -24.40
CA ARG A 81 -1.38 -2.12 -25.72
C ARG A 81 -1.49 -3.37 -26.59
N GLU A 82 -0.51 -4.26 -26.52
CA GLU A 82 -0.54 -5.54 -27.23
C GLU A 82 -1.72 -6.40 -26.77
N GLU A 83 -1.98 -6.48 -25.46
CA GLU A 83 -3.11 -7.23 -24.93
C GLU A 83 -4.46 -6.57 -25.25
N ALA A 84 -4.55 -5.24 -25.09
CA ALA A 84 -5.74 -4.48 -25.44
C ALA A 84 -6.10 -4.62 -26.93
N GLN A 85 -5.11 -4.72 -27.82
CA GLN A 85 -5.37 -4.94 -29.25
C GLN A 85 -6.00 -6.30 -29.51
N LYS A 86 -5.56 -7.36 -28.82
CA LYS A 86 -6.20 -8.69 -28.93
C LYS A 86 -7.65 -8.64 -28.50
N THR A 87 -7.92 -8.04 -27.33
CA THR A 87 -9.29 -7.87 -26.83
C THR A 87 -10.15 -7.05 -27.79
N LEU A 88 -9.62 -5.96 -28.35
CA LEU A 88 -10.35 -5.17 -29.34
C LEU A 88 -10.66 -5.95 -30.61
N ASN A 89 -9.76 -6.83 -31.06
CA ASN A 89 -10.02 -7.67 -32.22
C ASN A 89 -11.14 -8.69 -31.92
N GLU A 90 -11.16 -9.30 -30.74
CA GLU A 90 -12.25 -10.19 -30.32
C GLU A 90 -13.60 -9.45 -30.24
N VAL A 91 -13.61 -8.25 -29.67
CA VAL A 91 -14.81 -7.40 -29.61
C VAL A 91 -15.30 -7.05 -31.01
N LYS A 92 -14.41 -6.63 -31.91
CA LYS A 92 -14.76 -6.31 -33.30
C LYS A 92 -15.37 -7.52 -34.02
N LYS A 93 -14.78 -8.71 -33.86
CA LYS A 93 -15.32 -9.97 -34.42
C LYS A 93 -16.72 -10.29 -33.89
N ALA A 94 -16.91 -10.20 -32.57
CA ALA A 94 -18.22 -10.44 -31.95
C ALA A 94 -19.29 -9.43 -32.42
N MET A 95 -18.88 -8.19 -32.66
CA MET A 95 -19.75 -7.12 -33.15
C MET A 95 -19.88 -7.08 -34.68
N LYS A 96 -19.23 -7.99 -35.42
CA LYS A 96 -19.18 -8.02 -36.89
C LYS A 96 -18.62 -6.72 -37.50
N LEU A 97 -17.63 -6.12 -36.85
CA LEU A 97 -16.93 -4.90 -37.29
C LEU A 97 -15.57 -5.21 -37.95
N ASP A 98 -15.38 -6.45 -38.37
CA ASP A 98 -14.16 -7.04 -38.95
C ASP A 98 -14.27 -7.25 -40.47
N TYR A 99 -14.91 -6.32 -41.17
CA TYR A 99 -15.30 -6.45 -42.60
C TYR A 99 -14.18 -6.73 -43.60
N PHE A 100 -12.93 -6.42 -43.24
CA PHE A 100 -11.75 -6.52 -44.11
C PHE A 100 -10.59 -7.28 -43.45
N GLU A 101 -10.86 -7.92 -42.31
CA GLU A 101 -9.96 -8.92 -41.71
C GLU A 101 -10.29 -10.33 -42.21
#